data_AF-A0A1A8QJR3-F1
#
_entry.id   AF-A0A1A8QJR3-F1
#
_cell.length_a   1.000
_cell.length_b   1.000
_cell.length_c   1.000
_cell.angle_alpha   90.00
_cell.angle_beta   90.00
_cell.angle_gamma   90.00
#
_symmetry.space_group_name_H-M   'P 1'
#
loop_
_entity.id
_entity.type
_entity.pdbx_description
1 polymer ?
#
loop_
_entity_poly.entity_id
_entity_poly.type
_entity_poly.pdbx_seq_one_letter_code
_entity_poly.pdbx_strand_id
1 'polypeptide(L)' 'GGNVKVLAKAIHSLSRIGDELYVEPQGDGLALRSVNSSRSAYACFLFAPLFFSRYNIRKEVNFRCKMAIKSVQ' A
#
# COMPACT_ATOMS: atom_id res chain seq x y z
N GLY A 1 2.99 -15.34 10.31
CA GLY A 1 4.25 -15.11 9.56
C GLY A 1 4.03 -14.91 8.06
N GLY A 2 3.21 -15.73 7.39
CA GLY A 2 3.07 -15.71 5.92
C GLY A 2 2.57 -14.39 5.31
N ASN A 3 1.55 -13.77 5.90
CA ASN A 3 0.97 -12.52 5.37
C ASN A 3 1.98 -11.36 5.34
N VAL A 4 2.88 -11.28 6.32
CA VAL A 4 3.97 -10.27 6.32
C VAL A 4 4.88 -10.44 5.11
N LYS A 5 5.20 -11.69 4.73
CA LYS A 5 6.01 -11.98 3.52
C LYS A 5 5.28 -11.58 2.24
N VAL A 6 3.96 -11.77 2.17
CA VAL A 6 3.14 -11.35 1.03
C VAL A 6 3.09 -9.82 0.91
N LEU A 7 2.91 -9.12 2.04
CA LEU A 7 2.93 -7.66 2.08
C LEU A 7 4.27 -7.10 1.59
N ALA A 8 5.39 -7.64 2.08
CA ALA A 8 6.73 -7.23 1.65
C ALA A 8 6.94 -7.46 0.15
N LYS A 9 6.47 -8.61 -0.39
CA LYS A 9 6.52 -8.88 -1.84
C LYS A 9 5.68 -7.90 -2.65
N ALA A 10 4.52 -7.49 -2.15
CA ALA A 10 3.69 -6.50 -2.83
C ALA A 10 4.39 -5.13 -2.88
N ILE A 11 4.99 -4.68 -1.78
CA ILE A 11 5.78 -3.43 -1.73
C ILE A 11 6.97 -3.51 -2.69
N HIS A 12 7.71 -4.62 -2.69
CA HIS A 12 8.80 -4.86 -3.65
C HIS A 12 8.31 -4.89 -5.11
N SER A 13 7.11 -5.39 -5.37
CA SER A 13 6.53 -5.34 -6.71
C SER A 13 6.18 -3.90 -7.12
N LEU A 14 5.64 -3.09 -6.20
CA LEU A 14 5.31 -1.69 -6.44
C LEU A 14 6.57 -0.82 -6.65
N SER A 15 7.69 -1.17 -6.04
CA SER A 15 8.99 -0.49 -6.24
C SER A 15 9.48 -0.56 -7.69
N ARG A 16 8.97 -1.50 -8.49
CA ARG A 16 9.29 -1.63 -9.91
C ARG A 16 8.45 -0.70 -10.79
N ILE A 17 7.38 -0.11 -10.25
CA ILE A 17 6.46 0.78 -10.98
C ILE A 17 6.86 2.23 -10.77
N GLY A 18 7.12 2.64 -9.53
CA GLY A 18 7.49 4.01 -9.20
C GLY A 18 8.26 4.10 -7.89
N ASP A 19 8.78 5.29 -7.58
CA ASP A 19 9.57 5.56 -6.38
C ASP A 19 8.71 5.88 -5.15
N GLU A 20 7.42 6.16 -5.35
CA GLU A 20 6.50 6.66 -4.33
C GLU A 20 5.41 5.62 -4.00
N LEU A 21 5.21 5.39 -2.70
CA LEU A 21 4.14 4.54 -2.15
C LEU A 21 3.05 5.43 -1.58
N TYR A 22 1.83 5.19 -2.03
CA TYR A 22 0.62 5.73 -1.42
C TYR A 22 -0.01 4.66 -0.56
N VAL A 23 -0.22 4.98 0.71
CA VAL A 23 -0.84 4.10 1.72
C VAL A 23 -2.16 4.72 2.13
N GLU A 24 -3.26 4.05 1.80
CA GLU A 24 -4.62 4.53 2.07
C GLU A 24 -5.43 3.43 2.77
N PRO A 25 -5.72 3.56 4.08
CA PRO A 25 -6.72 2.74 4.73
C PRO A 25 -8.12 3.10 4.24
N GLN A 26 -8.87 2.08 3.83
CA GLN A 26 -10.25 2.17 3.35
C GLN A 26 -11.14 1.21 4.16
N GLY A 27 -12.46 1.36 4.05
CA GLY A 27 -13.42 0.50 4.74
C GLY A 27 -13.33 -0.97 4.33
N ASP A 28 -12.96 -1.22 3.07
CA ASP A 28 -12.80 -2.53 2.44
C ASP A 28 -11.35 -3.06 2.47
N GLY A 29 -10.39 -2.32 3.05
CA GLY A 29 -9.01 -2.79 3.22
C GLY A 29 -7.94 -1.70 3.17
N LEU A 30 -6.68 -2.12 3.26
CA LEU A 30 -5.52 -1.24 3.07
C LEU A 30 -5.11 -1.24 1.60
N ALA A 31 -5.19 -0.09 0.95
CA ALA A 31 -4.74 0.07 -0.42
C ALA A 31 -3.29 0.61 -0.46
N LEU A 32 -2.43 -0.10 -1.19
CA LEU A 32 -1.07 0.31 -1.51
C LEU A 32 -0.97 0.62 -3.00
N ARG A 33 -0.57 1.84 -3.36
CA ARG A 33 -0.49 2.28 -4.76
C ARG A 33 0.87 2.86 -5.08
N SER A 34 1.26 2.71 -6.34
CA SER A 34 2.42 3.37 -6.91
C SER A 34 2.10 3.84 -8.32
N VAL A 35 2.73 4.95 -8.71
CA VAL A 35 2.64 5.54 -10.04
C VAL A 35 4.06 5.90 -10.48
N ASN A 36 4.38 5.67 -11.75
CA ASN A 36 5.68 6.06 -12.29
C ASN A 36 5.79 7.59 -12.44
N SER A 37 7.02 8.09 -12.65
CA SER A 37 7.29 9.54 -12.73
C SER A 37 6.54 10.24 -13.87
N SER A 38 6.36 9.58 -15.01
CA SER A 38 5.61 10.09 -16.16
C SER A 38 4.08 9.95 -16.02
N ARG A 39 3.59 9.36 -14.92
CA ARG A 39 2.16 9.10 -14.67
C ARG A 39 1.47 8.26 -15.75
N SER A 40 2.23 7.44 -16.47
CA SER A 40 1.73 6.55 -17.52
C SER A 40 1.51 5.11 -17.05
N ALA A 41 2.05 4.73 -15.89
CA ALA A 41 1.87 3.41 -15.30
C ALA A 41 1.42 3.54 -13.84
N TYR A 42 0.41 2.75 -13.47
CA TYR A 42 -0.20 2.72 -12.15
C TYR A 42 -0.37 1.27 -11.70
N ALA A 43 -0.11 1.01 -10.42
CA ALA A 43 -0.34 -0.28 -9.81
C ALA A 43 -0.96 -0.11 -8.41
N CYS A 44 -1.79 -1.08 -8.03
CA CYS A 44 -2.50 -1.08 -6.77
C CYS A 44 -2.65 -2.50 -6.22
N PHE A 45 -2.37 -2.67 -4.93
CA PHE A 45 -2.76 -3.84 -4.15
C PHE A 45 -3.76 -3.44 -3.08
N LEU A 46 -4.85 -4.19 -2.94
CA LEU A 46 -5.81 -4.02 -1.85
C LEU A 46 -5.74 -5.23 -0.93
N PHE A 47 -5.43 -4.99 0.34
CA PHE A 47 -5.43 -6.01 1.38
C PHE A 47 -6.70 -5.90 2.21
N ALA A 48 -7.60 -6.88 2.06
CA ALA A 48 -8.84 -6.92 2.83
C ALA A 48 -8.57 -6.89 4.35
N PRO A 49 -9.51 -6.40 5.20
CA PRO A 49 -9.30 -6.30 6.65
C PRO A 49 -8.86 -7.62 7.29
N LEU A 50 -9.40 -8.75 6.80
CA LEU A 50 -9.09 -10.10 7.26
C LEU A 50 -7.65 -10.56 6.96
N PHE A 51 -6.92 -9.85 6.09
CA PHE A 51 -5.49 -10.10 5.87
C PHE A 51 -4.66 -9.77 7.12
N PHE A 52 -5.12 -8.81 7.92
CA PHE A 52 -4.46 -8.38 9.14
C PHE A 52 -5.07 -9.08 10.36
N SER A 53 -4.26 -9.37 11.37
CA SER A 53 -4.80 -9.87 12.65
C SER A 53 -5.73 -8.85 13.30
N ARG A 54 -5.45 -7.55 13.12
CA ARG A 54 -6.31 -6.44 13.51
C ARG A 54 -6.16 -5.33 12.48
N TYR A 55 -7.28 -4.78 12.02
CA TYR A 55 -7.34 -3.65 11.11
C TYR A 55 -8.28 -2.60 11.69
N ASN A 56 -7.74 -1.43 12.03
CA ASN A 56 -8.49 -0.33 12.64
C ASN A 56 -8.29 0.94 11.83
N ILE A 57 -9.39 1.60 11.46
CA ILE A 57 -9.37 2.85 10.72
C ILE A 57 -10.19 3.89 11.50
N ARG A 58 -9.68 5.12 11.58
CA ARG A 58 -10.46 6.23 12.12
C ARG A 58 -11.33 6.77 11.00
N LYS A 59 -12.65 6.56 11.09
CA LYS A 59 -13.62 6.94 10.06
C LYS A 59 -13.65 8.44 9.75
N GLU A 60 -13.14 9.26 10.66
CA GLU A 60 -13.21 10.72 10.60
C GLU A 60 -12.09 11.38 9.77
N VAL A 61 -11.07 10.61 9.35
CA VAL A 61 -9.93 11.15 8.60
C VAL A 61 -9.70 10.32 7.35
N ASN A 62 -9.83 10.94 6.18
CA ASN A 62 -9.33 10.40 4.92
C ASN A 62 -7.80 10.36 4.98
N PHE A 63 -7.25 9.35 5.66
CA PHE A 63 -5.83 9.21 5.83
C PHE A 63 -5.20 8.76 4.50
N ARG A 64 -4.33 9.61 3.97
CA ARG A 64 -3.50 9.31 2.81
C ARG A 64 -2.07 9.63 3.18
N CYS A 65 -1.24 8.60 3.27
CA CYS A 65 0.20 8.77 3.44
C CYS A 65 0.89 8.57 2.10
N LYS A 66 1.88 9.41 1.81
CA LYS A 66 2.81 9.25 0.70
C LYS A 66 4.21 9.13 1.27
N MET A 67 4.96 8.13 0.84
CA MET A 67 6.34 7.91 1.28
C MET A 67 7.19 7.29 0.18
N ALA A 68 8.50 7.54 0.23
CA ALA A 68 9.44 6.89 -0.67
C ALA A 68 9.44 5.37 -0.43
N ILE A 69 9.27 4.56 -1.49
CA ILE A 69 9.23 3.09 -1.39
C ILE A 69 10.53 2.54 -0.81
N LYS A 70 11.65 3.19 -1.12
CA LYS A 70 12.99 2.81 -0.63
C LYS A 70 13.13 2.91 0.89
N SER A 71 12.28 3.67 1.57
CA SER A 71 12.27 3.78 3.05
C SER A 71 11.50 2.66 3.74
N VAL A 72 10.80 1.82 2.96
CA VAL A 72 9.96 0.71 3.46
C VAL A 72 10.65 -0.65 3.24
N GLN A 73 11.69 -0.69 2.40
CA GLN A 73 12.50 -1.86 2.10
C GLN A 73 13.72 -1.97 3.01
#